data_AF-A0A1R1YG65-F1
#
_entry.id   AF-A0A1R1YG65-F1
#
_cell.length_a   1.000
_cell.length_b   1.000
_cell.length_c   1.000
_cell.angle_alpha   90.00
_cell.angle_beta   90.00
_cell.angle_gamma   90.00
#
_symmetry.space_group_name_H-M   'P 1'
#
loop_
_entity.id
_entity.type
_entity.pdbx_description
1 polymer ?
#
loop_
_entity_poly.entity_id
_entity_poly.type
_entity_poly.pdbx_seq_one_letter_code
_entity_poly.pdbx_strand_id
1 'polypeptide(L)'
;MDPQFLKDQINLLKDVSSNLLSDQDTLNLRDSMDILISTTDAKMQKASEINARIKALKVDIESLTSAKDQLEKEDTLPEFTDPSILKLQLFKSLGAEIVSIDDSNLKNKNLVINSTNAQKISTVSANEDEENAFEKTSKIWNLLS
;
A
#
# COMPACT_ATOMS: atom_id res chain seq x y z
N MET A 1 6.23 20.81 28.88
CA MET A 1 6.30 20.71 30.35
C MET A 1 6.94 19.37 30.67
N ASP A 2 8.01 19.35 31.44
CA ASP A 2 8.79 18.14 31.73
C ASP A 2 8.03 17.23 32.73
N PRO A 3 7.78 15.94 32.42
CA PRO A 3 7.18 15.00 33.37
C PRO A 3 7.97 14.85 34.68
N GLN A 4 9.29 15.06 34.66
CA GLN A 4 10.11 15.02 35.86
C GLN A 4 9.82 16.21 36.78
N PHE A 5 9.70 17.42 36.21
CA PHE A 5 9.30 18.61 36.94
C PHE A 5 7.97 18.42 37.68
N LEU A 6 6.97 17.80 37.05
CA LEU A 6 5.68 17.53 37.71
C LEU A 6 5.79 16.56 38.88
N LYS A 7 6.62 15.51 38.77
CA LYS A 7 6.88 14.58 39.89
C LYS A 7 7.53 15.29 41.07
N ASP A 8 8.51 16.15 40.79
CA ASP A 8 9.23 16.88 41.82
C ASP A 8 8.29 17.83 42.57
N GLN A 9 7.36 18.49 41.87
CA GLN A 9 6.32 19.32 42.49
C GLN A 9 5.33 18.52 43.34
N ILE A 10 4.92 17.33 42.90
CA ILE A 10 4.04 16.44 43.69
C ILE A 10 4.74 15.98 44.97
N ASN A 11 6.03 15.61 44.87
CA ASN A 11 6.81 15.21 46.04
C ASN A 11 6.95 16.36 47.04
N LEU A 12 7.25 17.56 46.55
CA LEU A 12 7.30 18.76 47.39
C LEU A 12 5.95 19.03 48.08
N LEU A 13 4.83 18.88 47.37
CA LEU A 13 3.49 19.03 47.95
C LEU A 13 3.18 17.95 49.00
N LYS A 14 3.61 16.70 48.79
CA LYS A 14 3.48 15.62 49.78
C LYS A 14 4.27 15.94 51.05
N ASP A 15 5.49 16.43 50.91
CA ASP A 15 6.34 16.81 52.03
C ASP A 15 5.73 17.98 52.81
N VAL A 16 5.24 19.02 52.11
CA VAL A 16 4.56 20.16 52.76
C VAL A 16 3.28 19.71 53.46
N SER A 17 2.42 18.92 52.79
CA SER A 17 1.17 18.39 53.36
C SER A 17 1.41 17.59 54.65
N SER A 18 2.49 16.79 54.70
CA SER A 18 2.84 15.98 55.87
C SER A 18 3.29 16.78 57.10
N ASN A 19 3.76 18.01 56.90
CA ASN A 19 4.33 18.88 57.95
C ASN A 19 3.37 20.00 58.39
N LEU A 20 2.17 20.05 57.84
CA LEU A 20 1.14 21.01 58.21
C LEU A 20 0.56 20.69 59.61
N LEU A 21 0.42 21.72 60.45
CA LEU A 21 -0.13 21.65 61.81
C LEU A 21 -1.65 21.34 61.80
N SER A 22 -2.22 21.00 62.96
CA SER A 22 -3.61 20.51 63.05
C SER A 22 -4.65 21.58 63.42
N ASP A 23 -4.38 22.85 63.16
CA ASP A 23 -5.41 23.90 63.27
C ASP A 23 -6.39 23.84 62.08
N GLN A 24 -7.60 24.36 62.28
CA GLN A 24 -8.74 24.14 61.39
C GLN A 24 -8.48 24.60 59.95
N ASP A 25 -7.81 25.75 59.77
CA ASP A 25 -7.48 26.29 58.44
C ASP A 25 -6.40 25.47 57.73
N THR A 26 -5.49 24.91 58.52
CA THR A 26 -4.41 24.05 58.03
C THR A 26 -4.92 22.66 57.64
N LEU A 27 -5.95 22.14 58.31
CA LEU A 27 -6.66 20.92 57.89
C LEU A 27 -7.34 21.11 56.52
N ASN A 28 -8.01 22.23 56.29
CA ASN A 28 -8.63 22.53 54.98
C ASN A 28 -7.59 22.66 53.85
N LEU A 29 -6.43 23.25 54.17
CA LEU A 29 -5.32 23.35 53.22
C LEU A 29 -4.74 21.98 52.88
N ARG A 30 -4.57 21.12 53.89
CA ARG A 30 -4.10 19.75 53.73
C ARG A 30 -5.04 18.92 52.85
N ASP A 31 -6.34 18.96 53.12
CA ASP A 31 -7.34 18.25 52.32
C ASP A 31 -7.33 18.72 50.85
N SER A 32 -7.19 20.03 50.64
CA SER A 32 -7.07 20.61 49.29
C SER A 32 -5.80 20.15 48.57
N MET A 33 -4.67 20.06 49.28
CA MET A 33 -3.41 19.54 48.74
C MET A 33 -3.53 18.05 48.38
N ASP A 34 -4.17 17.24 49.21
CA ASP A 34 -4.34 15.81 48.96
C ASP A 34 -5.21 15.56 47.72
N ILE A 35 -6.28 16.36 47.52
CA ILE A 35 -7.11 16.32 46.30
C ILE A 35 -6.28 16.69 45.06
N LEU A 36 -5.45 17.73 45.15
CA LEU A 36 -4.58 18.17 44.05
C LEU A 36 -3.52 17.11 43.71
N ILE A 37 -2.87 16.53 44.71
CA ILE A 37 -1.90 15.45 44.56
C ILE A 37 -2.56 14.25 43.87
N SER A 38 -3.71 13.78 44.39
CA SER A 38 -4.42 12.62 43.84
C SER A 38 -4.87 12.85 42.39
N THR A 39 -5.43 14.03 42.10
CA THR A 39 -5.86 14.38 40.75
C THR A 39 -4.69 14.46 39.78
N THR A 40 -3.54 14.96 40.22
CA THR A 40 -2.34 15.09 39.39
C THR A 40 -1.71 13.72 39.14
N ASP A 41 -1.58 12.87 40.17
CA ASP A 41 -1.08 11.50 40.06
C ASP A 41 -1.94 10.68 39.07
N ALA A 42 -3.28 10.79 39.16
CA ALA A 42 -4.19 10.11 38.23
C ALA A 42 -4.03 10.58 36.77
N LYS A 43 -3.82 11.88 36.55
CA LYS A 43 -3.55 12.43 35.20
C LYS A 43 -2.20 11.97 34.66
N MET A 44 -1.17 11.94 35.50
CA MET A 44 0.16 11.44 35.11
C MET A 44 0.13 9.96 34.74
N GLN A 45 -0.62 9.14 35.47
CA GLN A 45 -0.79 7.72 35.15
C GLN A 45 -1.47 7.55 33.79
N LYS A 46 -2.56 8.28 33.52
CA LYS A 46 -3.23 8.26 32.20
C LYS A 46 -2.29 8.70 31.07
N ALA A 47 -1.48 9.74 31.28
CA ALA A 47 -0.51 10.17 30.28
C ALA A 47 0.55 9.09 30.01
N SER A 48 1.02 8.39 31.05
CA SER A 48 1.95 7.27 30.89
C SER A 48 1.34 6.10 30.10
N GLU A 49 0.08 5.77 30.36
CA GLU A 49 -0.65 4.73 29.62
C GLU A 49 -0.83 5.11 28.15
N ILE A 50 -1.25 6.36 27.87
CA ILE A 50 -1.38 6.87 26.50
C ILE A 50 -0.04 6.80 25.77
N ASN A 51 1.05 7.22 26.40
CA ASN A 51 2.38 7.16 25.80
C ASN A 51 2.83 5.71 25.50
N ALA A 52 2.52 4.76 26.39
CA ALA A 52 2.78 3.35 26.14
C ALA A 52 1.98 2.83 24.95
N ARG A 53 0.69 3.20 24.83
CA ARG A 53 -0.16 2.83 23.70
C ARG A 53 0.31 3.45 22.38
N ILE A 54 0.74 4.71 22.38
CA ILE A 54 1.33 5.36 21.20
C ILE A 54 2.60 4.61 20.75
N LYS A 55 3.46 4.23 21.70
CA LYS A 55 4.68 3.48 21.38
C LYS A 55 4.36 2.10 20.78
N ALA A 56 3.37 1.39 21.30
CA ALA A 56 2.91 0.11 20.74
C ALA A 56 2.34 0.30 19.32
N LEU A 57 1.43 1.25 19.13
CA LEU A 57 0.86 1.57 17.82
C LEU A 57 1.92 1.94 16.79
N LYS A 58 2.97 2.64 17.19
CA LYS A 58 4.09 2.98 16.30
C LYS A 58 4.80 1.72 15.79
N VAL A 59 5.06 0.75 16.67
CA VAL A 59 5.67 -0.54 16.30
C VAL A 59 4.75 -1.33 15.36
N ASP A 60 3.44 -1.33 15.63
CA ASP A 60 2.46 -2.00 14.77
C ASP A 60 2.42 -1.37 13.37
N ILE A 61 2.45 -0.04 13.27
CA ILE A 61 2.50 0.68 11.99
C ILE A 61 3.78 0.36 11.22
N GLU A 62 4.93 0.33 11.88
CA GLU A 62 6.22 -0.04 11.25
C GLU A 62 6.18 -1.49 10.71
N SER A 63 5.56 -2.40 11.46
CA SER A 63 5.37 -3.79 11.06
C SER A 63 4.41 -3.92 9.87
N LEU A 64 3.29 -3.20 9.90
CA LEU A 64 2.33 -3.16 8.79
C LEU A 64 2.91 -2.50 7.53
N THR A 65 3.73 -1.47 7.68
CA THR A 65 4.43 -0.83 6.55
C THR A 65 5.39 -1.82 5.91
N SER A 66 6.16 -2.55 6.71
CA SER A 66 7.06 -3.59 6.22
C SER A 66 6.32 -4.75 5.54
N ALA A 67 5.14 -5.12 6.04
CA ALA A 67 4.29 -6.13 5.41
C ALA A 67 3.67 -5.61 4.09
N LYS A 68 3.26 -4.34 4.05
CA LYS A 68 2.76 -3.68 2.84
C LYS A 68 3.84 -3.62 1.75
N ASP A 69 5.06 -3.29 2.10
CA ASP A 69 6.20 -3.26 1.15
C ASP A 69 6.57 -4.65 0.61
N GLN A 70 6.21 -5.72 1.33
CA GLN A 70 6.36 -7.10 0.85
C GLN A 70 5.20 -7.51 -0.06
N LEU A 71 3.97 -7.09 0.26
CA LEU A 71 2.81 -7.31 -0.61
C LEU A 71 2.92 -6.55 -1.93
N GLU A 72 3.39 -5.30 -1.92
CA GLU A 72 3.61 -4.50 -3.13
C GLU A 72 4.73 -5.06 -4.03
N LYS A 73 5.60 -5.93 -3.50
CA LYS A 73 6.59 -6.68 -4.30
C LYS A 73 6.04 -7.99 -4.89
N GLU A 74 4.94 -8.51 -4.35
CA GLU A 74 4.21 -9.64 -4.94
C GLU A 74 3.16 -9.18 -5.97
N ASP A 75 2.67 -7.94 -5.87
CA ASP A 75 1.69 -7.34 -6.78
C ASP A 75 2.29 -6.39 -7.83
N THR A 76 3.58 -6.52 -8.20
CA THR A 76 4.10 -5.92 -9.44
C THR A 76 3.54 -6.64 -10.67
N LEU A 77 2.23 -6.60 -10.86
CA LEU A 77 1.64 -6.44 -12.17
C LEU A 77 1.94 -5.00 -12.61
N PRO A 78 2.55 -4.79 -13.79
CA PRO A 78 2.95 -3.46 -14.21
C PRO A 78 1.70 -2.56 -14.36
N GLU A 79 1.70 -1.53 -13.51
CA GLU A 79 1.19 -0.17 -13.72
C GLU A 79 0.28 0.00 -14.95
N PHE A 80 -1.03 0.15 -14.70
CA PHE A 80 -2.08 0.54 -15.64
C PHE A 80 -1.76 0.24 -17.11
N THR A 81 -1.78 -1.04 -17.47
CA THR A 81 -1.76 -1.42 -18.89
C THR A 81 -3.04 -0.91 -19.53
N ASP A 82 -2.90 0.07 -20.43
CA ASP A 82 -3.95 0.45 -21.39
C ASP A 82 -4.62 -0.85 -21.88
N PRO A 83 -5.97 -0.95 -21.88
CA PRO A 83 -6.68 -2.14 -22.37
C PRO A 83 -6.18 -2.65 -23.73
N SER A 84 -5.62 -1.76 -24.54
CA SER A 84 -4.98 -2.07 -25.82
C SER A 84 -3.68 -2.88 -25.67
N ILE A 85 -2.88 -2.62 -24.64
CA ILE A 85 -1.64 -3.37 -24.34
C ILE A 85 -1.99 -4.79 -23.89
N LEU A 86 -3.01 -4.95 -23.03
CA LEU A 86 -3.49 -6.29 -22.61
C LEU A 86 -4.01 -7.10 -23.80
N LYS A 87 -4.77 -6.46 -24.71
CA LYS A 87 -5.22 -7.09 -25.95
C LYS A 87 -4.05 -7.53 -26.82
N LEU A 88 -3.03 -6.68 -27.00
CA LEU A 88 -1.82 -7.03 -27.76
C LEU A 88 -1.07 -8.21 -27.14
N GLN A 89 -0.93 -8.25 -25.81
CA GLN A 89 -0.30 -9.37 -25.11
C GLN A 89 -1.09 -10.67 -25.27
N LEU A 90 -2.43 -10.62 -25.24
CA LEU A 90 -3.28 -11.78 -25.49
C LEU A 90 -3.12 -12.32 -26.92
N PHE A 91 -3.06 -11.46 -27.94
CA PHE A 91 -2.82 -11.92 -29.31
C PHE A 91 -1.43 -12.54 -29.47
N LYS A 92 -0.40 -11.97 -28.82
CA LYS A 92 0.94 -12.56 -28.81
C LYS A 92 0.99 -13.91 -28.10
N SER A 93 0.28 -14.10 -26.98
CA SER A 93 0.26 -15.38 -26.26
C SER A 93 -0.46 -16.48 -27.04
N LEU A 94 -1.42 -16.11 -27.90
CA LEU A 94 -2.01 -17.00 -28.89
C LEU A 94 -1.05 -17.35 -30.04
N GLY A 95 0.13 -16.74 -30.13
CA GLY A 95 1.09 -16.97 -31.21
C GLY A 95 0.82 -16.14 -32.47
N ALA A 96 -0.05 -15.12 -32.39
CA ALA A 96 -0.29 -14.18 -33.48
C ALA A 96 0.53 -12.91 -33.28
N GLU A 97 1.50 -12.66 -34.16
CA GLU A 97 2.34 -11.46 -34.15
C GLU A 97 2.14 -10.65 -35.43
N ILE A 98 1.72 -9.40 -35.28
CA ILE A 98 1.63 -8.46 -36.41
C ILE A 98 3.04 -7.95 -36.68
N VAL A 99 3.60 -8.34 -37.83
CA VAL A 99 4.89 -7.82 -38.30
C VAL A 99 4.61 -6.91 -39.49
N SER A 100 4.68 -5.60 -39.26
CA SER A 100 4.76 -4.65 -40.36
C SER A 100 6.16 -4.77 -40.95
N ILE A 101 6.26 -5.31 -42.17
CA ILE A 101 7.53 -5.29 -42.90
C ILE A 101 7.59 -3.91 -43.57
N ASP A 102 8.59 -3.11 -43.16
CA ASP A 102 8.88 -1.80 -43.75
C ASP A 102 9.20 -1.94 -45.23
N ASP A 103 8.17 -1.83 -46.06
CA ASP A 103 8.31 -1.18 -47.35
C ASP A 103 7.61 0.16 -47.22
N SER A 104 8.27 1.20 -47.73
CA SER A 104 7.99 2.65 -47.60
C SER A 104 6.61 3.11 -48.10
N ASN A 105 5.68 2.17 -48.30
CA ASN A 105 4.37 2.35 -48.89
C ASN A 105 3.21 1.81 -48.04
N LEU A 106 3.42 1.22 -46.84
CA LEU A 106 2.32 0.72 -45.96
C LEU A 106 1.37 -0.32 -46.61
N LYS A 107 1.65 -0.73 -47.86
CA LYS A 107 0.76 -1.55 -48.69
C LYS A 107 0.83 -3.04 -48.40
N ASN A 108 1.88 -3.51 -47.75
CA ASN A 108 2.09 -4.93 -47.48
C ASN A 108 2.09 -5.17 -45.97
N LYS A 109 0.88 -5.39 -45.42
CA LYS A 109 0.72 -5.77 -44.02
C LYS A 109 0.62 -7.29 -43.96
N ASN A 110 1.54 -7.95 -43.27
CA ASN A 110 1.49 -9.40 -43.08
C ASN A 110 1.28 -9.73 -41.60
N LEU A 111 0.40 -10.67 -41.31
CA LEU A 111 0.27 -11.28 -40.00
C LEU A 111 1.12 -12.54 -39.95
N VAL A 112 2.03 -12.62 -38.98
CA VAL A 112 2.86 -13.81 -38.75
C VAL A 112 2.20 -14.64 -37.65
N ILE A 113 1.99 -15.91 -37.94
CA ILE A 113 1.34 -16.86 -37.03
C ILE A 113 2.36 -17.92 -36.69
N ASN A 114 2.73 -17.96 -35.42
CA ASN A 114 3.58 -18.96 -34.82
C ASN A 114 2.74 -19.85 -33.91
N SER A 115 2.18 -20.90 -34.49
CA SER A 115 1.41 -21.89 -33.72
C SER A 115 2.36 -22.76 -32.92
N THR A 116 2.18 -22.76 -31.61
CA THR A 116 2.92 -23.59 -30.65
C THR A 116 2.78 -25.09 -30.94
N ASN A 117 1.70 -25.49 -31.61
CA ASN A 117 1.43 -26.89 -31.96
C ASN A 117 2.11 -27.32 -33.28
N ALA A 118 2.43 -26.40 -34.18
CA ALA A 118 2.81 -26.74 -35.56
C ALA A 118 4.32 -26.70 -35.84
N GLN A 119 5.17 -26.20 -34.93
CA GLN A 119 6.60 -25.91 -35.18
C GLN A 119 6.86 -25.15 -36.51
N LYS A 120 5.85 -24.44 -37.03
CA LYS A 120 5.85 -23.86 -38.37
C LYS A 120 5.31 -22.44 -38.31
N ILE A 121 6.13 -21.50 -38.75
CA ILE A 121 5.75 -20.10 -38.92
C ILE A 121 4.99 -19.96 -40.24
N SER A 122 3.76 -19.44 -40.17
CA SER A 122 2.91 -19.17 -41.34
C SER A 122 2.65 -17.67 -41.47
N THR A 123 2.52 -17.16 -42.68
CA THR A 123 2.24 -15.75 -42.94
C THR A 123 0.91 -15.58 -43.67
N VAL A 124 0.11 -14.58 -43.26
CA VAL A 124 -1.18 -14.25 -43.89
C VAL A 124 -1.15 -12.78 -44.33
N SER A 125 -1.43 -12.54 -45.61
CA SER A 125 -1.55 -11.20 -46.19
C SER A 125 -2.79 -10.47 -45.65
N ALA A 126 -2.59 -9.29 -45.07
CA ALA A 126 -3.65 -8.40 -44.61
C ALA A 126 -4.02 -7.34 -45.66
N ASN A 127 -3.58 -7.49 -46.92
CA ASN A 127 -3.86 -6.55 -47.99
C ASN A 127 -5.34 -6.62 -48.41
N GLU A 128 -6.02 -5.48 -48.50
CA GLU A 128 -7.48 -5.41 -48.75
C GLU A 128 -7.89 -5.99 -50.12
N ASP A 129 -6.94 -6.11 -51.06
CA ASP A 129 -7.23 -6.41 -52.47
C ASP A 129 -7.34 -7.91 -52.80
N GLU A 130 -6.99 -8.82 -51.88
CA GLU A 130 -6.78 -10.25 -52.22
C GLU A 130 -7.86 -11.21 -51.72
N GLU A 131 -8.48 -10.96 -50.56
CA GLU A 131 -9.41 -11.92 -49.93
C GLU A 131 -10.29 -11.24 -48.86
N ASN A 132 -11.52 -11.73 -48.66
CA ASN A 132 -12.46 -11.16 -47.69
C ASN A 132 -11.91 -11.31 -46.26
N ALA A 133 -12.06 -10.27 -45.43
CA ALA A 133 -11.61 -10.25 -44.04
C ALA A 133 -12.10 -11.48 -43.24
N PHE A 134 -13.33 -11.95 -43.49
CA PHE A 134 -13.88 -13.13 -42.83
C PHE A 134 -13.13 -14.43 -43.16
N GLU A 135 -12.76 -14.63 -44.42
CA GLU A 135 -12.01 -15.81 -44.88
C GLU A 135 -10.59 -15.79 -44.31
N LYS A 136 -9.97 -14.61 -44.28
CA LYS A 136 -8.66 -14.42 -43.65
C LYS A 136 -8.70 -14.75 -42.16
N THR A 137 -9.69 -14.25 -41.42
CA THR A 137 -9.86 -14.59 -39.99
C THR A 137 -10.05 -16.08 -39.78
N SER A 138 -10.81 -16.75 -40.66
CA SER A 138 -11.00 -18.21 -40.59
C SER A 138 -9.69 -18.98 -40.82
N LYS A 139 -8.88 -18.57 -41.80
CA LYS A 139 -7.54 -19.14 -42.03
C LYS A 139 -6.62 -18.95 -40.83
N ILE A 140 -6.65 -17.78 -40.21
CA ILE A 140 -5.85 -17.49 -39.01
C ILE A 140 -6.25 -18.45 -37.87
N TRP A 141 -7.55 -18.61 -37.60
CA TRP A 141 -8.03 -19.54 -36.57
C TRP A 141 -7.64 -20.99 -36.83
N ASN A 142 -7.72 -21.45 -38.08
CA ASN A 142 -7.28 -22.80 -38.45
C ASN A 142 -5.78 -23.03 -38.29
N LEU A 143 -4.96 -21.97 -38.40
CA LEU A 143 -3.52 -22.05 -38.17
C LEU A 143 -3.17 -22.03 -36.67
N LEU A 144 -4.03 -21.44 -35.84
CA LEU A 144 -3.85 -21.31 -34.39
C LEU A 144 -4.36 -22.53 -33.60
N SER A 145 -5.31 -23.29 -34.13
CA SER A 145 -5.78 -24.57 -33.56
C SER A 145 -4.73 -25.67 -33.70
#